data_AF-A0A957T9J5-F1
#
_entry.id   AF-A0A957T9J5-F1
#
_cell.length_a   1.000
_cell.length_b   1.000
_cell.length_c   1.000
_cell.angle_alpha   90.00
_cell.angle_beta   90.00
_cell.angle_gamma   90.00
#
_symmetry.space_group_name_H-M   'P 1'
#
loop_
_entity.id
_entity.type
_entity.pdbx_description
1 polymer ?
#
loop_
_entity_poly.entity_id
_entity_poly.type
_entity_poly.pdbx_seq_one_letter_code
_entity_poly.pdbx_strand_id
1 'polypeptide(L)'
;MTELASVFPSALQRVRRLPLSRDQLMLLMIAVNEIFLGIDTYLSHIISGTIVPREWIPIVFGFVSGVALLFAGLIALRNRTLASILATVTLVLSIGVGLLGAYFHISYAAHPFAPAGERLTLDLLVWAPPVLGPMAFALAGVLGISAAWIESPADSGRLILWGDRAIQLPYSKTRAYFFIVGMGILAALISSVLDHARTGYDSPWLWVLPAVGIFAMVVAVVMGSLSAPSRFDVWTYIAAMLLLIV
;
A
#
# COMPACT_ATOMS: atom_id res chain seq x y z
N MET A 1 4.90 12.20 16.31
CA MET A 1 3.52 12.38 16.85
C MET A 1 3.00 13.80 16.55
N THR A 2 3.44 14.41 15.45
CA THR A 2 3.65 15.87 15.39
C THR A 2 2.75 16.56 14.36
N GLU A 3 2.45 15.92 13.22
CA GLU A 3 1.67 16.58 12.16
C GLU A 3 0.16 16.64 12.42
N LEU A 4 -0.47 15.52 12.78
CA LEU A 4 -1.91 15.49 13.12
C LEU A 4 -2.22 16.29 14.39
N ALA A 5 -1.27 16.38 15.33
CA ALA A 5 -1.42 17.20 16.52
C ALA A 5 -1.51 18.70 16.18
N SER A 6 -0.92 19.14 15.07
CA SER A 6 -1.04 20.54 14.64
C SER A 6 -2.46 20.92 14.20
N VAL A 7 -3.28 19.92 13.81
CA VAL A 7 -4.61 20.09 13.21
C VAL A 7 -5.73 20.00 14.24
N PHE A 8 -5.60 19.12 15.24
CA PHE A 8 -6.64 18.96 16.25
C PHE A 8 -6.51 19.97 17.39
N PRO A 9 -7.61 20.62 17.83
CA PRO A 9 -7.60 21.49 19.01
C PRO A 9 -7.04 20.75 20.23
N SER A 10 -6.30 21.47 21.08
CA SER A 10 -5.71 20.93 22.32
C SER A 10 -6.73 20.26 23.26
N ALA A 11 -8.00 20.67 23.19
CA ALA A 11 -9.13 20.03 23.88
C ALA A 11 -9.41 18.60 23.36
N LEU A 12 -9.36 18.36 22.05
CA LEU A 12 -9.57 17.03 21.46
C LEU A 12 -8.39 16.09 21.73
N GLN A 13 -7.16 16.61 21.76
CA GLN A 13 -5.95 15.84 22.09
C GLN A 13 -6.00 15.22 23.49
N ARG A 14 -6.70 15.89 24.43
CA ARG A 14 -6.85 15.45 25.82
C ARG A 14 -7.83 14.28 25.97
N VAL A 15 -8.81 14.19 25.07
CA VAL A 15 -9.87 13.15 25.07
C VAL A 15 -9.47 11.93 24.22
N ARG A 16 -8.58 12.09 23.24
CA ARG A 16 -8.19 11.05 22.26
C ARG A 16 -6.82 10.41 22.53
N ARG A 17 -6.45 10.13 23.78
CA ARG A 17 -5.31 9.22 24.04
C ARG A 17 -5.72 7.79 23.65
N LEU A 18 -5.80 7.52 22.35
CA LEU A 18 -5.94 6.17 21.83
C LEU A 18 -4.76 5.36 22.38
N PRO A 19 -5.00 4.16 22.94
CA PRO A 19 -3.95 3.35 23.52
C PRO A 19 -2.99 2.76 22.47
N LEU A 20 -3.16 3.12 21.20
CA LEU A 20 -2.39 2.63 20.06
C LEU A 20 -1.53 3.75 19.46
N SER A 21 -0.28 3.43 19.16
CA SER A 21 0.63 4.30 18.42
C SER A 21 0.23 4.36 16.93
N ARG A 22 0.75 5.36 16.22
CA ARG A 22 0.63 5.46 14.75
C ARG A 22 1.04 4.16 14.06
N ASP A 23 2.17 3.60 14.48
CA ASP A 23 2.74 2.41 13.84
C ASP A 23 1.87 1.16 14.11
N GLN A 24 1.23 1.09 15.29
CA GLN A 24 0.26 0.03 15.60
C GLN A 24 -1.02 0.18 14.78
N LEU A 25 -1.53 1.40 14.60
CA LEU A 25 -2.68 1.66 13.72
C LEU A 25 -2.35 1.34 12.25
N MET A 26 -1.13 1.65 11.82
CA MET A 26 -0.65 1.32 10.48
C MET A 26 -0.60 -0.20 10.29
N LEU A 27 0.00 -0.95 11.22
CA LEU A 27 0.02 -2.42 11.16
C LEU A 27 -1.38 -3.04 11.19
N LEU A 28 -2.31 -2.48 11.97
CA LEU A 28 -3.70 -2.93 11.99
C LEU A 28 -4.37 -2.70 10.63
N MET A 29 -4.19 -1.52 10.03
CA MET A 29 -4.68 -1.24 8.69
C MET A 29 -4.08 -2.20 7.66
N ILE A 30 -2.77 -2.48 7.72
CA ILE A 30 -2.13 -3.45 6.82
C ILE A 30 -2.70 -4.86 7.01
N ALA A 31 -2.93 -5.29 8.25
CA ALA A 31 -3.55 -6.59 8.52
C ALA A 31 -4.95 -6.69 7.90
N VAL A 32 -5.75 -5.63 7.99
CA VAL A 32 -7.07 -5.56 7.36
C VAL A 32 -6.93 -5.54 5.83
N ASN A 33 -6.02 -4.73 5.29
CA ASN A 33 -5.79 -4.65 3.85
C ASN A 33 -5.36 -5.99 3.25
N GLU A 34 -4.50 -6.77 3.91
CA GLU A 34 -4.12 -8.11 3.43
C GLU A 34 -5.33 -9.05 3.30
N ILE A 35 -6.27 -9.01 4.25
CA ILE A 35 -7.52 -9.79 4.19
C ILE A 35 -8.34 -9.35 2.98
N PHE A 36 -8.53 -8.04 2.79
CA PHE A 36 -9.28 -7.50 1.65
C PHE A 36 -8.58 -7.79 0.33
N LEU A 37 -7.25 -7.73 0.25
CA LEU A 37 -6.51 -8.12 -0.94
C LEU A 37 -6.75 -9.58 -1.32
N GLY A 38 -6.82 -10.48 -0.34
CA GLY A 38 -7.20 -11.88 -0.58
C GLY A 38 -8.62 -12.02 -1.15
N ILE A 39 -9.58 -11.28 -0.59
CA ILE A 39 -10.98 -11.26 -1.04
C ILE A 39 -11.10 -10.66 -2.45
N ASP A 40 -10.51 -9.49 -2.69
CA ASP A 40 -10.55 -8.79 -3.97
C ASP A 40 -9.90 -9.62 -5.07
N THR A 41 -8.80 -10.30 -4.76
CA THR A 41 -8.13 -11.22 -5.68
C THR A 41 -9.06 -12.39 -6.02
N TYR A 42 -9.70 -13.01 -5.03
CA TYR A 42 -10.66 -14.09 -5.25
C TYR A 42 -11.83 -13.64 -6.15
N LEU A 43 -12.43 -12.49 -5.84
CA LEU A 43 -13.54 -11.93 -6.62
C LEU A 43 -13.11 -11.60 -8.06
N SER A 44 -11.90 -11.06 -8.25
CA SER A 44 -11.38 -10.72 -9.59
C SER A 44 -11.15 -11.97 -10.44
N HIS A 45 -10.58 -13.03 -9.87
CA HIS A 45 -10.29 -14.26 -10.61
C HIS A 45 -11.53 -15.11 -10.86
N ILE A 46 -12.52 -15.14 -9.97
CA ILE A 46 -13.77 -15.87 -10.23
C ILE A 46 -14.62 -15.21 -11.32
N ILE A 47 -14.61 -13.87 -11.41
CA ILE A 47 -15.27 -13.15 -12.52
C ILE A 47 -14.59 -13.47 -13.86
N SER A 48 -13.27 -13.70 -13.83
CA SER A 48 -12.48 -14.04 -15.02
C SER A 48 -12.63 -15.51 -15.46
N GLY A 49 -13.35 -16.34 -14.70
CA GLY A 49 -13.62 -17.74 -15.00
C GLY A 49 -13.15 -18.70 -13.90
N THR A 50 -12.47 -19.78 -14.28
CA THR A 50 -12.03 -20.82 -13.33
C THR A 50 -10.69 -20.46 -12.71
N ILE A 51 -10.63 -20.45 -11.37
CA ILE A 51 -9.40 -20.19 -10.62
C ILE A 51 -8.39 -21.32 -10.84
N VAL A 52 -7.20 -20.98 -11.33
CA VAL A 52 -6.11 -21.94 -11.55
C VAL A 52 -5.15 -22.03 -10.35
N PRO A 53 -4.35 -23.11 -10.18
CA PRO A 53 -3.54 -23.33 -8.98
C PRO A 53 -2.64 -22.16 -8.54
N ARG A 54 -2.04 -21.43 -9.50
CA ARG A 54 -1.17 -20.27 -9.19
C ARG A 54 -1.93 -19.06 -8.62
N GLU A 55 -3.22 -18.93 -8.94
CA GLU A 55 -4.06 -17.83 -8.47
C GLU A 55 -4.49 -18.03 -7.00
N TRP A 56 -4.47 -19.27 -6.51
CA TRP A 56 -4.71 -19.56 -5.10
C TRP A 56 -3.62 -19.01 -4.16
N ILE A 57 -2.40 -18.78 -4.68
CA ILE A 57 -1.28 -18.25 -3.89
C ILE A 57 -1.67 -16.92 -3.22
N PRO A 58 -1.99 -15.83 -3.96
CA PRO A 58 -2.36 -14.56 -3.35
C PRO A 58 -3.69 -14.62 -2.58
N ILE A 59 -4.66 -15.43 -3.02
CA ILE A 59 -5.98 -15.56 -2.36
C ILE A 59 -5.81 -16.08 -0.93
N VAL A 60 -5.16 -17.23 -0.78
CA VAL A 60 -4.94 -17.84 0.54
C VAL A 60 -3.96 -17.00 1.34
N PHE A 61 -2.90 -16.50 0.70
CA PHE A 61 -1.89 -15.71 1.39
C PHE A 61 -2.46 -14.42 1.99
N GLY A 62 -3.30 -13.67 1.28
CA GLY A 62 -3.88 -12.43 1.82
C GLY A 62 -4.70 -12.67 3.08
N PHE A 63 -5.56 -13.69 3.08
CA PHE A 63 -6.32 -14.04 4.28
C PHE A 63 -5.43 -14.50 5.43
N VAL A 64 -4.50 -15.42 5.16
CA VAL A 64 -3.61 -15.99 6.20
C VAL A 64 -2.67 -14.93 6.77
N SER A 65 -2.08 -14.08 5.93
CA SER A 65 -1.15 -13.04 6.34
C SER A 65 -1.83 -11.96 7.18
N GLY A 66 -3.02 -11.51 6.79
CA GLY A 66 -3.80 -10.57 7.58
C GLY A 66 -4.15 -11.11 8.96
N VAL A 67 -4.62 -12.36 9.04
CA VAL A 67 -4.88 -13.03 10.32
C VAL A 67 -3.58 -13.19 11.14
N ALA A 68 -2.47 -13.58 10.51
CA ALA A 68 -1.18 -13.70 11.17
C ALA A 68 -0.69 -12.37 11.74
N LEU A 69 -0.89 -11.25 11.05
CA LEU A 69 -0.56 -9.91 11.54
C LEU A 69 -1.43 -9.49 12.72
N LEU A 70 -2.73 -9.82 12.72
CA LEU A 70 -3.60 -9.60 13.89
C LEU A 70 -3.10 -10.40 15.10
N PHE A 71 -2.75 -11.68 14.91
CA PHE A 71 -2.16 -12.51 15.96
C PHE A 71 -0.81 -11.98 16.44
N ALA A 72 0.06 -11.50 15.55
CA ALA A 72 1.30 -10.85 15.91
C ALA A 72 1.05 -9.62 16.81
N GLY A 73 0.01 -8.82 16.50
CA GLY A 73 -0.45 -7.72 17.35
C GLY A 73 -0.83 -8.16 18.78
N LEU A 74 -1.52 -9.30 18.93
CA LEU A 74 -1.84 -9.88 20.24
C LEU A 74 -0.58 -10.38 20.97
N ILE A 75 0.34 -11.03 20.26
CA ILE A 75 1.62 -11.50 20.81
C ILE A 75 2.46 -10.32 21.31
N ALA A 76 2.40 -9.17 20.64
CA ALA A 76 3.15 -7.97 21.03
C ALA A 76 2.83 -7.46 22.45
N LEU A 77 1.67 -7.85 23.01
CA LEU A 77 1.30 -7.54 24.40
C LEU A 77 2.23 -8.23 25.42
N ARG A 78 2.81 -9.38 25.07
CA ARG A 78 3.68 -10.17 25.96
C ARG A 78 5.10 -10.34 25.43
N ASN A 79 5.28 -10.44 24.11
CA ASN A 79 6.56 -10.67 23.47
C ASN A 79 6.71 -9.84 22.19
N ARG A 80 7.23 -8.62 22.35
CA ARG A 80 7.43 -7.67 21.24
C ARG A 80 8.41 -8.18 20.18
N THR A 81 9.46 -8.89 20.60
CA THR A 81 10.47 -9.43 19.68
C THR A 81 9.85 -10.47 18.75
N LEU A 82 9.13 -11.44 19.32
CA LEU A 82 8.45 -12.48 18.52
C LEU A 82 7.42 -11.86 17.57
N ALA A 83 6.60 -10.92 18.06
CA ALA A 83 5.65 -10.21 17.23
C ALA A 83 6.31 -9.46 16.05
N SER A 84 7.42 -8.77 16.30
CA SER A 84 8.17 -8.06 15.25
C SER A 84 8.75 -9.02 14.21
N ILE A 85 9.29 -10.17 14.63
CA ILE A 85 9.79 -11.20 13.71
C ILE A 85 8.65 -11.75 12.86
N LEU A 86 7.54 -12.16 13.47
CA LEU A 86 6.38 -12.72 12.76
C LEU A 86 5.80 -11.72 11.76
N ALA A 87 5.63 -10.45 12.18
CA ALA A 87 5.16 -9.40 11.29
C ALA A 87 6.14 -9.19 10.12
N THR A 88 7.44 -9.04 10.40
CA THR A 88 8.46 -8.81 9.37
C THR A 88 8.49 -9.96 8.35
N VAL A 89 8.49 -11.22 8.79
CA VAL A 89 8.47 -12.38 7.89
C VAL A 89 7.21 -12.37 7.03
N THR A 90 6.04 -12.15 7.64
CA THR A 90 4.75 -12.10 6.92
C THR A 90 4.75 -11.02 5.85
N LEU A 91 5.25 -9.83 6.17
CA LEU A 91 5.26 -8.70 5.24
C LEU A 91 6.31 -8.85 4.13
N VAL A 92 7.46 -9.49 4.40
CA VAL A 92 8.43 -9.86 3.37
C VAL A 92 7.84 -10.90 2.41
N LEU A 93 7.10 -11.87 2.93
CA LEU A 93 6.38 -12.83 2.09
C LEU A 93 5.30 -12.14 1.25
N SER A 94 4.62 -11.13 1.79
CA SER A 94 3.64 -10.33 1.03
C SER A 94 4.30 -9.62 -0.17
N ILE A 95 5.50 -9.05 0.03
CA ILE A 95 6.32 -8.54 -1.07
C ILE A 95 6.62 -9.63 -2.10
N GLY A 96 7.03 -10.81 -1.66
CA GLY A 96 7.28 -11.95 -2.55
C GLY A 96 6.05 -12.35 -3.37
N VAL A 97 4.87 -12.43 -2.74
CA VAL A 97 3.61 -12.76 -3.42
C VAL A 97 3.22 -11.70 -4.43
N GLY A 98 3.34 -10.41 -4.08
CA GLY A 98 3.05 -9.32 -5.01
C GLY A 98 3.97 -9.32 -6.23
N LEU A 99 5.27 -9.51 -6.03
CA LEU A 99 6.25 -9.61 -7.11
C LEU A 99 6.01 -10.86 -8.00
N LEU A 100 5.69 -12.00 -7.39
CA LEU A 100 5.40 -13.24 -8.12
C LEU A 100 4.12 -13.12 -8.96
N GLY A 101 3.07 -12.51 -8.41
CA GLY A 101 1.83 -12.25 -9.14
C GLY A 101 2.06 -11.28 -10.31
N ALA A 102 2.81 -10.19 -10.09
CA ALA A 102 3.19 -9.26 -11.15
C ALA A 102 3.99 -9.96 -12.26
N TYR A 103 4.92 -10.84 -11.89
CA TYR A 103 5.66 -11.67 -12.85
C TYR A 103 4.73 -12.56 -13.68
N PHE A 104 3.76 -13.24 -13.06
CA PHE A 104 2.80 -14.07 -13.81
C PHE A 104 1.90 -13.24 -14.73
N HIS A 105 1.47 -12.04 -14.31
CA HIS A 105 0.69 -11.13 -15.14
C HIS A 105 1.52 -10.64 -16.34
N ILE A 106 2.76 -10.22 -16.12
CA ILE A 106 3.67 -9.81 -17.20
C ILE A 106 3.96 -10.99 -18.13
N SER A 107 4.23 -12.18 -17.61
CA SER A 107 4.54 -13.36 -18.42
C SER A 107 3.36 -13.82 -19.26
N TYR A 108 2.13 -13.49 -18.85
CA TYR A 108 0.93 -13.73 -19.63
C TYR A 108 0.71 -12.63 -20.68
N ALA A 109 0.92 -11.37 -20.31
CA ALA A 109 0.75 -10.22 -21.20
C ALA A 109 1.87 -10.11 -22.23
N ALA A 110 3.08 -10.56 -21.89
CA ALA A 110 4.18 -10.68 -22.81
C ALA A 110 4.05 -12.02 -23.55
N HIS A 111 4.08 -11.99 -24.88
CA HIS A 111 4.21 -13.20 -25.69
C HIS A 111 5.70 -13.37 -26.05
N PRO A 112 6.56 -13.91 -25.17
CA PRO A 112 8.01 -13.90 -25.35
C PRO A 112 8.48 -14.64 -26.61
N PHE A 113 7.65 -15.55 -27.12
CA PHE A 113 7.91 -16.33 -28.33
C PHE A 113 7.29 -15.74 -29.61
N ALA A 114 6.57 -14.61 -29.52
CA ALA A 114 6.02 -13.93 -30.69
C ALA A 114 7.11 -13.20 -31.51
N PRO A 115 6.85 -12.88 -32.79
CA PRO A 115 7.73 -12.02 -33.60
C PRO A 115 8.04 -10.67 -32.92
N ALA A 116 9.18 -10.08 -33.26
CA ALA A 116 9.54 -8.75 -32.74
C ALA A 116 8.49 -7.71 -33.17
N GLY A 117 7.91 -6.98 -32.21
CA GLY A 117 6.78 -6.08 -32.42
C GLY A 117 5.44 -6.61 -31.90
N GLU A 118 5.30 -7.93 -31.71
CA GLU A 118 4.08 -8.58 -31.19
C GLU A 118 4.24 -9.10 -29.75
N ARG A 119 5.43 -8.94 -29.17
CA ARG A 119 5.76 -9.47 -27.83
C ARG A 119 5.12 -8.67 -26.70
N LEU A 120 4.93 -7.37 -26.88
CA LEU A 120 4.32 -6.46 -25.91
C LEU A 120 3.65 -5.31 -26.68
N THR A 121 2.34 -5.15 -26.54
CA THR A 121 1.56 -4.11 -27.23
C THR A 121 0.75 -3.29 -26.21
N LEU A 122 0.28 -2.11 -26.61
CA LEU A 122 -0.63 -1.31 -25.77
C LEU A 122 -1.93 -2.07 -25.51
N ASP A 123 -2.44 -2.82 -26.49
CA ASP A 123 -3.62 -3.67 -26.33
C ASP A 123 -3.37 -4.74 -25.26
N LEU A 124 -2.19 -5.37 -25.25
CA LEU A 124 -1.84 -6.34 -24.20
C LEU A 124 -1.72 -5.66 -22.83
N LEU A 125 -1.31 -4.40 -22.74
CA LEU A 125 -1.26 -3.68 -21.47
C LEU A 125 -2.67 -3.29 -20.94
N VAL A 126 -3.61 -2.97 -21.84
CA VAL A 126 -4.99 -2.57 -21.51
C VAL A 126 -5.89 -3.78 -21.24
N TRP A 127 -5.75 -4.83 -22.05
CA TRP A 127 -6.67 -5.97 -22.06
C TRP A 127 -6.15 -7.21 -21.32
N ALA A 128 -4.85 -7.33 -21.05
CA ALA A 128 -4.35 -8.42 -20.21
C ALA A 128 -4.62 -8.17 -18.71
N PRO A 129 -4.40 -9.17 -17.84
CA PRO A 129 -4.51 -9.00 -16.40
C PRO A 129 -3.62 -7.84 -15.90
N PRO A 130 -4.15 -6.96 -15.02
CA PRO A 130 -3.46 -5.74 -14.63
C PRO A 130 -2.22 -6.08 -13.80
N VAL A 131 -1.03 -5.73 -14.30
CA VAL A 131 0.26 -5.99 -13.61
C VAL A 131 0.34 -5.29 -12.25
N LEU A 132 -0.36 -4.17 -12.09
CA LEU A 132 -0.38 -3.38 -10.86
C LEU A 132 -1.27 -3.97 -9.77
N GLY A 133 -2.22 -4.86 -10.10
CA GLY A 133 -3.09 -5.50 -9.11
C GLY A 133 -2.28 -6.29 -8.07
N PRO A 134 -1.44 -7.25 -8.48
CA PRO A 134 -0.57 -7.98 -7.55
C PRO A 134 0.40 -7.09 -6.77
N MET A 135 0.83 -5.95 -7.32
CA MET A 135 1.75 -5.04 -6.63
C MET A 135 1.16 -4.41 -5.37
N ALA A 136 -0.16 -4.48 -5.17
CA ALA A 136 -0.81 -4.04 -3.93
C ALA A 136 -0.33 -4.85 -2.70
N PHE A 137 -0.07 -6.15 -2.84
CA PHE A 137 0.57 -6.96 -1.80
C PHE A 137 1.97 -6.45 -1.46
N ALA A 138 2.78 -6.18 -2.48
CA ALA A 138 4.12 -5.66 -2.26
C ALA A 138 4.13 -4.28 -1.59
N LEU A 139 3.19 -3.41 -1.96
CA LEU A 139 3.00 -2.13 -1.30
C LEU A 139 2.58 -2.28 0.16
N ALA A 140 1.61 -3.16 0.45
CA ALA A 140 1.17 -3.46 1.81
C ALA A 140 2.33 -4.01 2.66
N GLY A 141 3.13 -4.92 2.09
CA GLY A 141 4.35 -5.43 2.71
C GLY A 141 5.37 -4.35 3.05
N VAL A 142 5.71 -3.47 2.10
CA VAL A 142 6.66 -2.35 2.33
C VAL A 142 6.12 -1.37 3.38
N LEU A 143 4.84 -1.01 3.30
CA LEU A 143 4.19 -0.10 4.25
C LEU A 143 4.11 -0.72 5.66
N GLY A 144 3.84 -2.01 5.76
CA GLY A 144 3.83 -2.75 7.02
C GLY A 144 5.22 -2.91 7.62
N ILE A 145 6.27 -3.19 6.82
CA ILE A 145 7.65 -3.33 7.33
C ILE A 145 8.11 -2.01 7.90
N SER A 146 7.88 -0.92 7.17
CA SER A 146 8.19 0.41 7.66
C SER A 146 7.45 0.69 8.96
N ALA A 147 6.21 0.21 9.15
CA ALA A 147 5.51 0.26 10.43
C ALA A 147 6.11 -0.61 11.54
N ALA A 148 6.49 -1.85 11.24
CA ALA A 148 7.09 -2.78 12.20
C ALA A 148 8.44 -2.29 12.76
N TRP A 149 9.23 -1.59 11.94
CA TRP A 149 10.55 -1.09 12.35
C TRP A 149 10.46 0.27 13.05
N ILE A 150 11.03 0.36 14.25
CA ILE A 150 10.89 1.54 15.10
C ILE A 150 11.89 2.61 14.66
N GLU A 151 11.42 3.84 14.45
CA GLU A 151 12.30 4.98 14.21
C GLU A 151 12.75 5.58 15.55
N SER A 152 14.06 5.69 15.77
CA SER A 152 14.61 6.22 17.03
C SER A 152 15.97 6.93 16.82
N PRO A 153 16.05 8.25 17.12
CA PRO A 153 14.96 9.14 17.59
C PRO A 153 13.84 9.33 16.57
N ALA A 154 12.65 9.79 16.99
CA ALA A 154 11.55 10.07 16.08
C ALA A 154 11.94 11.11 15.00
N ASP A 155 11.45 10.92 13.78
CA ASP A 155 11.71 11.76 12.61
C ASP A 155 13.19 11.84 12.16
N SER A 156 14.05 10.94 12.66
CA SER A 156 15.49 10.88 12.30
C SER A 156 15.81 10.09 11.03
N GLY A 157 14.89 9.29 10.53
CA GLY A 157 15.14 8.28 9.48
C GLY A 157 15.93 7.06 9.96
N ARG A 158 16.34 6.99 11.24
CA ARG A 158 17.08 5.85 11.80
C ARG A 158 16.12 4.77 12.29
N LEU A 159 15.98 3.71 11.51
CA LEU A 159 15.12 2.56 11.82
C LEU A 159 15.91 1.48 12.59
N ILE A 160 15.41 1.10 13.76
CA ILE A 160 15.90 -0.03 14.55
C ILE A 160 15.24 -1.30 14.04
N LEU A 161 16.05 -2.28 13.66
CA LEU A 161 15.59 -3.55 13.10
C LEU A 161 15.41 -4.61 14.20
N TRP A 162 16.53 -5.10 14.72
CA TRP A 162 16.61 -6.08 15.80
C TRP A 162 17.96 -5.96 16.51
N GLY A 163 17.95 -6.11 17.84
CA GLY A 163 19.14 -5.84 18.67
C GLY A 163 19.67 -4.43 18.43
N ASP A 164 20.98 -4.31 18.19
CA ASP A 164 21.66 -3.03 17.93
C ASP A 164 21.73 -2.66 16.44
N ARG A 165 21.12 -3.46 15.54
CA ARG A 165 21.15 -3.18 14.10
C ARG A 165 20.16 -2.08 13.75
N ALA A 166 20.66 -1.08 13.02
CA ALA A 166 19.85 0.02 12.51
C ALA A 166 20.16 0.28 11.03
N ILE A 167 19.15 0.79 10.30
CA ILE A 167 19.30 1.31 8.95
C ILE A 167 19.00 2.81 8.99
N GLN A 168 19.83 3.60 8.31
CA GLN A 168 19.58 5.02 8.11
C GLN A 168 18.89 5.21 6.75
N LEU A 169 17.68 5.75 6.77
CA LEU A 169 16.98 6.19 5.57
C LEU A 169 17.39 7.63 5.20
N PRO A 170 17.27 8.01 3.92
CA PRO A 170 17.53 9.38 3.47
C PRO A 170 16.45 10.39 3.92
N TYR A 171 15.33 9.90 4.45
CA TYR A 171 14.22 10.70 4.95
C TYR A 171 13.59 10.03 6.18
N SER A 172 12.80 10.79 6.95
CA SER A 172 12.09 10.26 8.11
C SER A 172 11.04 9.21 7.74
N LYS A 173 10.67 8.37 8.70
CA LYS A 173 9.61 7.35 8.51
C LYS A 173 8.27 7.99 8.12
N THR A 174 7.96 9.16 8.69
CA THR A 174 6.76 9.93 8.33
C THR A 174 6.76 10.32 6.86
N ARG A 175 7.90 10.82 6.34
CA ARG A 175 8.06 11.18 4.93
C ARG A 175 8.03 9.95 4.02
N ALA A 176 8.64 8.84 4.46
CA ALA A 176 8.58 7.56 3.78
C ALA A 176 7.13 7.10 3.55
N TYR A 177 6.27 7.22 4.56
CA TYR A 177 4.85 6.88 4.43
C TYR A 177 4.14 7.69 3.37
N PHE A 178 4.37 9.01 3.32
CA PHE A 178 3.75 9.85 2.30
C PHE A 178 4.19 9.45 0.87
N PHE A 179 5.46 9.12 0.68
CA PHE A 179 5.93 8.60 -0.61
C PHE A 179 5.31 7.24 -0.95
N ILE A 180 5.26 6.30 0.00
CA ILE A 180 4.67 4.98 -0.21
C ILE A 180 3.17 5.10 -0.54
N VAL A 181 2.44 5.95 0.18
CA VAL A 181 1.03 6.25 -0.12
C VAL A 181 0.90 6.87 -1.52
N GLY A 182 1.76 7.84 -1.88
CA GLY A 182 1.79 8.41 -3.22
C GLY A 182 2.01 7.36 -4.32
N MET A 183 2.90 6.39 -4.10
CA MET A 183 3.11 5.26 -5.02
C MET A 183 1.88 4.35 -5.10
N GLY A 184 1.18 4.13 -3.98
CA GLY A 184 -0.08 3.39 -3.98
C GLY A 184 -1.18 4.08 -4.78
N ILE A 185 -1.32 5.40 -4.60
CA ILE A 185 -2.29 6.19 -5.37
C ILE A 185 -1.92 6.17 -6.86
N LEU A 186 -0.63 6.29 -7.20
CA LEU A 186 -0.16 6.18 -8.58
C LEU A 186 -0.50 4.81 -9.20
N ALA A 187 -0.27 3.72 -8.46
CA ALA A 187 -0.60 2.37 -8.94
C ALA A 187 -2.10 2.21 -9.17
N ALA A 188 -2.93 2.65 -8.22
CA ALA A 188 -4.39 2.63 -8.34
C ALA A 188 -4.88 3.54 -9.49
N LEU A 189 -4.28 4.72 -9.65
CA LEU A 189 -4.58 5.67 -10.73
C LEU A 189 -4.29 5.04 -12.10
N ILE A 190 -3.09 4.47 -12.30
CA ILE A 190 -2.75 3.81 -13.57
C ILE A 190 -3.70 2.64 -13.82
N SER A 191 -3.97 1.81 -12.81
CA SER A 191 -4.90 0.69 -12.94
C SER A 191 -6.31 1.16 -13.32
N SER A 192 -6.82 2.21 -12.67
CA SER A 192 -8.12 2.80 -12.96
C SER A 192 -8.18 3.38 -14.36
N VAL A 193 -7.14 4.10 -14.80
CA VAL A 193 -7.07 4.68 -16.13
C VAL A 193 -7.08 3.61 -17.22
N LEU A 194 -6.33 2.52 -17.03
CA LEU A 194 -6.28 1.39 -17.97
C LEU A 194 -7.61 0.64 -18.01
N ASP A 195 -8.29 0.46 -16.88
CA ASP A 195 -9.58 -0.23 -16.85
C ASP A 195 -10.67 0.57 -17.57
N HIS A 196 -10.71 1.89 -17.38
CA HIS A 196 -11.66 2.77 -18.07
C HIS A 196 -11.27 3.06 -19.53
N ALA A 197 -10.01 2.86 -19.91
CA ALA A 197 -9.63 2.94 -21.33
C ALA A 197 -10.42 1.92 -22.19
N ARG A 198 -10.84 0.80 -21.60
CA ARG A 198 -11.69 -0.21 -22.24
C ARG A 198 -13.07 0.30 -22.64
N THR A 199 -13.56 1.34 -21.97
CA THR A 199 -14.87 1.97 -22.24
C THR A 199 -14.75 3.25 -23.05
N GLY A 200 -13.55 3.57 -23.57
CA GLY A 200 -13.34 4.77 -24.40
C GLY A 200 -13.54 6.11 -23.70
N TYR A 201 -13.72 6.12 -22.37
CA TYR A 201 -14.12 7.31 -21.60
C TYR A 201 -15.42 7.97 -22.09
N ASP A 202 -16.40 7.16 -22.51
CA ASP A 202 -17.67 7.63 -23.08
C ASP A 202 -18.48 8.56 -22.15
N SER A 203 -18.23 8.53 -20.84
CA SER A 203 -18.86 9.41 -19.85
C SER A 203 -17.88 10.43 -19.27
N PRO A 204 -18.21 11.74 -19.27
CA PRO A 204 -17.38 12.78 -18.67
C PRO A 204 -17.04 12.54 -17.19
N TRP A 205 -17.92 11.85 -16.45
CA TRP A 205 -17.70 11.51 -15.04
C TRP A 205 -16.49 10.61 -14.81
N LEU A 206 -16.09 9.81 -15.81
CA LEU A 206 -14.93 8.95 -15.73
C LEU A 206 -13.61 9.73 -15.61
N TRP A 207 -13.60 11.01 -16.01
CA TRP A 207 -12.42 11.89 -15.89
C TRP A 207 -12.23 12.46 -14.49
N VAL A 208 -13.27 12.46 -13.64
CA VAL A 208 -13.17 12.95 -12.26
C VAL A 208 -12.23 12.07 -11.44
N LEU A 209 -12.31 10.75 -11.60
CA LEU A 209 -11.51 9.79 -10.84
C LEU A 209 -10.01 9.94 -11.11
N PRO A 210 -9.52 9.99 -12.38
CA PRO A 210 -8.13 10.30 -12.65
C PRO A 210 -7.69 11.68 -12.16
N ALA A 211 -8.54 12.71 -12.27
CA ALA A 211 -8.20 14.05 -11.79
C ALA A 211 -7.98 14.08 -10.27
N VAL A 212 -8.88 13.44 -9.51
CA VAL A 212 -8.74 13.28 -8.05
C VAL A 212 -7.51 12.44 -7.71
N GLY A 213 -7.28 11.33 -8.43
CA GLY A 213 -6.11 10.47 -8.25
C GLY A 213 -4.78 11.20 -8.48
N ILE A 214 -4.68 11.99 -9.55
CA ILE A 214 -3.51 12.83 -9.85
C ILE A 214 -3.30 13.84 -8.72
N PHE A 215 -4.35 14.57 -8.35
CA PHE A 215 -4.27 15.56 -7.27
C PHE A 215 -3.78 14.94 -5.97
N ALA A 216 -4.39 13.84 -5.54
CA ALA A 216 -4.02 13.17 -4.29
C ALA A 216 -2.61 12.56 -4.33
N MET A 217 -2.19 12.00 -5.47
CA MET A 217 -0.82 11.52 -5.67
C MET A 217 0.18 12.67 -5.54
N VAL A 218 -0.05 13.80 -6.22
CA VAL A 218 0.82 14.98 -6.14
C VAL A 218 0.91 15.47 -4.69
N VAL A 219 -0.23 15.63 -4.02
CA VAL A 219 -0.28 16.09 -2.63
C VAL A 219 0.49 15.15 -1.70
N ALA A 220 0.33 13.83 -1.85
CA ALA A 220 1.07 12.85 -1.05
C ALA A 220 2.59 12.92 -1.30
N VAL A 221 3.03 13.00 -2.56
CA VAL A 221 4.45 13.12 -2.90
C VAL A 221 5.05 14.43 -2.37
N VAL A 222 4.32 15.55 -2.50
CA VAL A 222 4.72 16.85 -1.95
C VAL A 222 4.86 16.76 -0.43
N MET A 223 3.91 16.16 0.27
CA MET A 223 4.01 15.93 1.72
C MET A 223 5.25 15.13 2.12
N GLY A 224 5.62 14.11 1.32
CA GLY A 224 6.87 13.37 1.54
C GLY A 224 8.13 14.20 1.32
N SER A 225 8.08 15.20 0.44
CA SER A 225 9.21 16.08 0.13
C SER A 225 9.45 17.16 1.19
N LEU A 226 8.40 17.61 1.89
CA LEU A 226 8.47 18.66 2.90
C LEU A 226 9.14 18.17 4.19
N SER A 227 10.07 18.98 4.74
CA SER A 227 10.70 18.70 6.03
C SER A 227 9.89 19.22 7.22
N ALA A 228 9.05 20.23 7.01
CA ALA A 228 8.21 20.85 8.02
C ALA A 228 6.90 21.34 7.37
N PRO A 229 5.90 20.46 7.18
CA PRO A 229 4.64 20.85 6.56
C PRO A 229 3.86 21.80 7.46
N SER A 230 3.20 22.78 6.84
CA SER A 230 2.30 23.69 7.51
C SER A 230 0.95 23.01 7.82
N ARG A 231 0.14 23.63 8.67
CA ARG A 231 -1.23 23.17 8.93
C ARG A 231 -2.08 23.09 7.66
N PHE A 232 -1.84 24.00 6.71
CA PHE A 232 -2.56 24.03 5.43
C PHE A 232 -2.17 22.82 4.57
N ASP A 233 -0.90 22.42 4.57
CA ASP A 233 -0.44 21.24 3.84
C ASP A 233 -1.09 19.96 4.39
N VAL A 234 -1.18 19.84 5.72
CA VAL A 234 -1.85 18.71 6.38
C VAL A 234 -3.35 18.68 6.05
N TRP A 235 -4.05 19.83 6.08
CA TRP A 235 -5.46 19.89 5.68
C TRP A 235 -5.67 19.54 4.21
N THR A 236 -4.79 20.00 3.33
CA THR A 236 -4.82 19.67 1.90
C THR A 236 -4.64 18.18 1.68
N TYR A 237 -3.70 17.56 2.40
CA TYR A 237 -3.52 16.11 2.40
C TYR A 237 -4.76 15.36 2.89
N ILE A 238 -5.35 15.78 4.01
CA ILE A 238 -6.58 15.16 4.54
C ILE A 238 -7.72 15.27 3.52
N ALA A 239 -7.93 16.46 2.94
CA ALA A 239 -8.96 16.67 1.93
C ALA A 239 -8.72 15.79 0.70
N ALA A 240 -7.47 15.68 0.22
CA ALA A 240 -7.11 14.80 -0.88
C ALA A 240 -7.41 13.32 -0.58
N MET A 241 -7.10 12.85 0.64
CA MET A 241 -7.42 11.48 1.05
C MET A 241 -8.92 11.23 1.14
N LEU A 242 -9.70 12.21 1.60
CA LEU A 242 -11.17 12.11 1.66
C LEU A 242 -11.80 12.10 0.26
N LEU A 243 -11.25 12.86 -0.68
CA LEU A 243 -11.73 12.84 -2.07
C LEU A 243 -11.51 11.49 -2.74
N LEU A 244 -10.49 10.72 -2.36
CA LEU A 244 -10.26 9.36 -2.89
C LEU A 244 -11.30 8.33 -2.42
N ILE A 245 -12.11 8.65 -1.40
CA ILE A 245 -13.13 7.75 -0.86
C ILE A 245 -14.46 7.86 -1.63
N VAL A 246 -14.69 8.99 -2.31
CA VAL A 246 -15.95 9.34 -2.99
C VAL A 246 -15.82 9.09 -4.49
#